data_AF-A0A542E893-F1
#
_entry.id   AF-A0A542E893-F1
#
_cell.length_a   1.000
_cell.length_b   1.000
_cell.length_c   1.000
_cell.angle_alpha   90.00
_cell.angle_beta   90.00
_cell.angle_gamma   90.00
#
_symmetry.space_group_name_H-M   'P 1'
#
loop_
_entity.id
_entity.type
_entity.pdbx_description
1 polymer ?
#
loop_
_entity_poly.entity_id
_entity_poly.type
_entity_poly.pdbx_seq_one_letter_code
_entity_poly.pdbx_strand_id
1 'polypeptide(L)'
;MGKTARLLPLVLTATALLPQQPSNDPSYQEIPLDGVSVQAHTKPYGMVGITWPEGVRNVAAKVRVEQNGKWTDWQSLSVEDDHGPDPLAPEGIQRAGTEPLWVGNATGIQASAVTNTGTTVSGAKVVLIQPGVLSSDADDPGEIGAASSASPYPMPLMVSRRRWGADERLRAYNGADCVRPRYTTTVLGAFVHHTADRNDYTRTQVPAMVRAIYAYHVKSRGWCDLGYNFLVDRFGRIFEGRAGGAQLPVLGAHTASYNANSFGVAVIGNFDQVAPPPAMLESTARVLAWKLDANYRSPSATIRLDGKSLHTVSGHRDTKATDCPGTQLYNKLGWLRQRVNTLMGGSFATPIYRYARQLGFRNIGQPFWGEHPTRTGWATYFATVDVFYSVATGPHSTAGAFRTRYRRLGAGSARLGLPITDAYQVHGGARQKFQRGWLVWDRRARQVQVVYGRAL
;
A
#
# COMPACT_ATOMS: atom_id res chain seq x y z
N MET A 1 -53.56 57.31 -45.58
CA MET A 1 -52.52 57.93 -44.71
C MET A 1 -51.71 56.81 -44.08
N GLY A 2 -50.39 56.84 -44.27
CA GLY A 2 -49.50 55.68 -44.25
C GLY A 2 -49.25 55.05 -42.88
N LYS A 3 -49.11 53.71 -42.88
CA LYS A 3 -48.59 52.95 -41.73
C LYS A 3 -47.06 52.91 -41.84
N THR A 4 -46.39 53.58 -40.92
CA THR A 4 -44.94 53.56 -40.73
C THR A 4 -44.53 52.27 -40.02
N ALA A 5 -43.70 51.46 -40.68
CA ALA A 5 -43.04 50.31 -40.08
C ALA A 5 -41.83 50.80 -39.26
N ARG A 6 -41.77 50.47 -37.97
CA ARG A 6 -40.57 50.60 -37.13
C ARG A 6 -39.79 49.29 -37.17
N LEU A 7 -38.59 49.32 -37.76
CA LEU A 7 -37.59 48.27 -37.58
C LEU A 7 -36.97 48.39 -36.17
N LEU A 8 -37.00 47.32 -35.37
CA LEU A 8 -36.14 47.19 -34.20
C LEU A 8 -34.76 46.68 -34.63
N PRO A 9 -33.65 47.17 -34.04
CA PRO A 9 -32.33 46.64 -34.32
C PRO A 9 -32.17 45.28 -33.64
N LEU A 10 -31.68 44.30 -34.39
CA LEU A 10 -31.25 43.01 -33.87
C LEU A 10 -29.90 43.21 -33.15
N VAL A 11 -29.92 43.25 -31.82
CA VAL A 11 -28.68 43.25 -31.02
C VAL A 11 -28.15 41.81 -31.00
N LEU A 12 -27.13 41.53 -31.82
CA LEU A 12 -26.33 40.31 -31.67
C LEU A 12 -25.51 40.44 -30.38
N THR A 13 -25.96 39.82 -29.30
CA THR A 13 -25.08 39.57 -28.15
C THR A 13 -24.08 38.50 -28.57
N ALA A 14 -22.84 38.90 -28.81
CA ALA A 14 -21.73 37.97 -28.90
C ALA A 14 -21.62 37.24 -27.55
N THR A 15 -22.01 35.98 -27.50
CA THR A 15 -21.71 35.09 -26.39
C THR A 15 -20.19 34.97 -26.33
N ALA A 16 -19.56 35.68 -25.39
CA ALA A 16 -18.16 35.45 -25.08
C ALA A 16 -18.04 33.97 -24.67
N LEU A 17 -17.34 33.17 -25.48
CA LEU A 17 -16.93 31.84 -25.07
C LEU A 17 -16.05 32.03 -23.84
N LEU A 18 -16.58 31.69 -22.67
CA LEU A 18 -15.76 31.46 -21.49
C LEU A 18 -14.66 30.46 -21.89
N PRO A 19 -13.38 30.71 -21.55
CA PRO A 19 -12.33 29.73 -21.80
C PRO A 19 -12.76 28.42 -21.15
N GLN A 20 -12.86 27.35 -21.94
CA GLN A 20 -13.17 26.01 -21.42
C GLN A 20 -12.20 25.73 -20.28
N GLN A 21 -12.72 25.57 -19.06
CA GLN A 21 -11.89 25.06 -17.98
C GLN A 21 -11.29 23.72 -18.45
N PRO A 22 -9.98 23.49 -18.26
CA PRO A 22 -9.38 22.23 -18.65
C PRO A 22 -10.16 21.07 -18.03
N SER A 23 -10.56 20.10 -18.86
CA SER A 23 -11.32 18.92 -18.42
C SER A 23 -10.53 18.24 -17.29
N ASN A 24 -11.17 18.14 -16.13
CA ASN A 24 -10.70 17.37 -14.99
C ASN A 24 -11.15 15.90 -15.08
N ASP A 25 -11.60 15.45 -16.26
CA ASP A 25 -12.07 14.08 -16.44
C ASP A 25 -10.87 13.13 -16.44
N PRO A 26 -10.97 11.98 -15.75
CA PRO A 26 -9.92 10.99 -15.76
C PRO A 26 -9.59 10.53 -17.19
N SER A 27 -8.31 10.54 -17.53
CA SER A 27 -7.84 10.08 -18.84
C SER A 27 -6.47 9.41 -18.76
N TYR A 28 -6.18 8.59 -19.75
CA TYR A 28 -4.93 7.86 -19.90
C TYR A 28 -4.53 7.86 -21.36
N GLN A 29 -3.28 8.21 -21.65
CA GLN A 29 -2.74 8.24 -23.01
C GLN A 29 -1.35 7.64 -23.03
N GLU A 30 -1.07 6.85 -24.05
CA GLU A 30 0.29 6.41 -24.39
C GLU A 30 0.71 7.05 -25.71
N ILE A 31 1.93 7.59 -25.75
CA ILE A 31 2.54 8.15 -26.95
C ILE A 31 3.78 7.30 -27.28
N PRO A 32 3.86 6.69 -28.48
CA PRO A 32 5.08 6.01 -28.91
C PRO A 32 6.30 6.94 -28.85
N LEU A 33 7.41 6.44 -28.32
CA LEU A 33 8.69 7.14 -28.30
C LEU A 33 9.57 6.58 -29.43
N ASP A 34 9.14 6.84 -30.67
CA ASP A 34 9.79 6.35 -31.88
C ASP A 34 10.99 7.26 -32.24
N GLY A 35 12.13 7.03 -31.59
CA GLY A 35 13.37 7.78 -31.81
C GLY A 35 14.05 8.19 -30.50
N VAL A 36 14.99 9.13 -30.58
CA VAL A 36 15.70 9.62 -29.39
C VAL A 36 14.84 10.56 -28.53
N SER A 37 13.81 11.18 -29.12
CA SER A 37 12.85 12.02 -28.40
C SER A 37 11.53 12.15 -29.15
N VAL A 38 10.44 12.42 -28.42
CA VAL A 38 9.12 12.77 -28.97
C VAL A 38 8.63 14.08 -28.37
N GLN A 39 7.89 14.88 -29.15
CA GLN A 39 7.19 16.08 -28.67
C GLN A 39 5.73 16.05 -29.12
N ALA A 40 4.81 16.38 -28.24
CA ALA A 40 3.38 16.47 -28.57
C ALA A 40 2.65 17.52 -27.72
N HIS A 41 1.65 18.18 -28.31
CA HIS A 41 0.57 18.83 -27.55
C HIS A 41 -0.52 17.81 -27.24
N THR A 42 -1.15 17.95 -26.09
CA THR A 42 -1.94 16.90 -25.46
C THR A 42 -3.16 17.48 -24.75
N LYS A 43 -4.10 16.62 -24.37
CA LYS A 43 -5.11 17.00 -23.38
C LYS A 43 -4.42 17.22 -22.02
N PRO A 44 -4.99 18.07 -21.13
CA PRO A 44 -4.50 18.25 -19.77
C PRO A 44 -4.20 16.95 -19.04
N TYR A 45 -2.99 16.80 -18.49
CA TYR A 45 -2.58 15.63 -17.71
C TYR A 45 -1.80 16.02 -16.45
N GLY A 46 -1.92 15.19 -15.42
CA GLY A 46 -1.39 15.39 -14.06
C GLY A 46 -0.02 14.74 -13.81
N MET A 47 0.23 13.62 -14.48
CA MET A 47 1.38 12.74 -14.22
C MET A 47 1.94 12.19 -15.53
N VAL A 48 3.26 12.04 -15.58
CA VAL A 48 3.99 11.45 -16.71
C VAL A 48 4.92 10.34 -16.24
N GLY A 49 5.06 9.29 -17.04
CA GLY A 49 6.10 8.28 -16.88
C GLY A 49 6.55 7.78 -18.25
N ILE A 50 7.61 6.97 -18.29
CA ILE A 50 8.05 6.31 -19.52
C ILE A 50 8.21 4.82 -19.25
N THR A 51 7.65 3.97 -20.12
CA THR A 51 7.78 2.51 -20.03
C THR A 51 8.34 1.91 -21.30
N TRP A 52 9.00 0.77 -21.21
CA TRP A 52 9.56 0.01 -22.33
C TRP A 52 9.45 -1.50 -22.07
N PRO A 53 9.65 -2.36 -23.09
CA PRO A 53 9.66 -3.81 -22.90
C PRO A 53 10.70 -4.23 -21.84
N GLU A 54 10.40 -5.29 -21.09
CA GLU A 54 11.37 -5.84 -20.13
C GLU A 54 12.68 -6.27 -20.79
N GLY A 55 13.75 -6.33 -19.99
CA GLY A 55 15.07 -6.78 -20.44
C GLY A 55 15.97 -5.67 -20.98
N VAL A 56 15.43 -4.49 -21.33
CA VAL A 56 16.26 -3.32 -21.67
C VAL A 56 16.71 -2.63 -20.39
N ARG A 57 18.02 -2.53 -20.20
CA ARG A 57 18.68 -1.94 -19.02
C ARG A 57 19.47 -0.68 -19.38
N ASN A 58 19.94 0.03 -18.35
CA ASN A 58 20.78 1.23 -18.49
C ASN A 58 20.12 2.33 -19.32
N VAL A 59 18.80 2.51 -19.14
CA VAL A 59 18.02 3.54 -19.83
C VAL A 59 18.14 4.85 -19.05
N ALA A 60 18.45 5.94 -19.76
CA ALA A 60 18.32 7.30 -19.26
C ALA A 60 17.04 7.90 -19.82
N ALA A 61 16.15 8.33 -18.93
CA ALA A 61 14.86 8.91 -19.26
C ALA A 61 14.77 10.35 -18.76
N LYS A 62 14.23 11.26 -19.58
CA LYS A 62 13.98 12.66 -19.20
C LYS A 62 12.76 13.22 -19.89
N VAL A 63 12.13 14.19 -19.25
CA VAL A 63 10.95 14.91 -19.76
C VAL A 63 11.08 16.40 -19.54
N ARG A 64 10.38 17.19 -20.34
CA ARG A 64 9.97 18.55 -20.00
C ARG A 64 8.52 18.72 -20.42
N VAL A 65 7.79 19.57 -19.71
CA VAL A 65 6.35 19.74 -19.94
C VAL A 65 6.03 21.19 -20.28
N GLU A 66 4.94 21.38 -21.00
CA GLU A 66 4.36 22.69 -21.24
C GLU A 66 3.26 22.96 -20.21
N GLN A 67 3.40 24.07 -19.48
CA GLN A 67 2.43 24.56 -18.52
C GLN A 67 2.19 26.05 -18.78
N ASN A 68 0.93 26.47 -18.86
CA ASN A 68 0.57 27.87 -19.10
C ASN A 68 1.29 28.48 -20.32
N GLY A 69 1.46 27.70 -21.40
CA GLY A 69 2.15 28.11 -22.62
C GLY A 69 3.67 28.26 -22.50
N LYS A 70 4.29 27.75 -21.43
CA LYS A 70 5.74 27.76 -21.23
C LYS A 70 6.28 26.36 -20.99
N TRP A 71 7.41 26.06 -21.62
CA TRP A 71 8.14 24.81 -21.39
C TRP A 71 9.00 24.91 -20.13
N THR A 72 9.00 23.85 -19.33
CA THR A 72 9.94 23.68 -18.22
C THR A 72 11.33 23.33 -18.74
N ASP A 73 12.32 23.38 -17.85
CA ASP A 73 13.60 22.72 -18.08
C ASP A 73 13.42 21.20 -18.17
N TRP A 74 14.42 20.53 -18.75
CA TRP A 74 14.49 19.08 -18.75
C TRP A 74 14.72 18.53 -17.35
N GLN A 75 13.90 17.56 -16.97
CA GLN A 75 13.99 16.83 -15.73
C GLN A 75 14.24 15.34 -16.03
N SER A 76 15.25 14.76 -15.40
CA SER A 76 15.48 13.32 -15.43
C SER A 76 14.39 12.59 -14.65
N LEU A 77 13.97 11.44 -15.16
CA LEU A 77 13.07 10.53 -14.47
C LEU A 77 13.89 9.38 -13.87
N SER A 78 13.63 9.03 -12.62
CA SER A 78 14.27 7.89 -11.97
C SER A 78 13.86 6.60 -12.65
N VAL A 79 14.82 5.76 -13.00
CA VAL A 79 14.60 4.44 -13.60
C VAL A 79 14.79 3.39 -12.52
N GLU A 80 13.76 2.59 -12.28
CA GLU A 80 13.76 1.58 -11.22
C GLU A 80 13.41 0.22 -11.83
N ASP A 81 14.42 -0.41 -12.45
CA ASP A 81 14.33 -1.75 -13.06
C ASP A 81 13.90 -2.85 -12.07
N ASP A 82 14.03 -2.53 -10.79
CA ASP A 82 13.95 -3.45 -9.66
C ASP A 82 12.76 -3.16 -8.72
N HIS A 83 12.06 -2.04 -8.96
CA HIS A 83 10.75 -1.75 -8.39
C HIS A 83 9.67 -2.49 -9.18
N GLY A 84 9.16 -3.59 -8.62
CA GLY A 84 8.12 -4.38 -9.28
C GLY A 84 7.72 -5.67 -8.58
N PRO A 85 6.81 -6.44 -9.21
CA PRO A 85 6.36 -7.73 -8.74
C PRO A 85 7.48 -8.77 -8.68
N ASP A 86 7.25 -9.85 -7.95
CA ASP A 86 8.18 -10.98 -7.96
C ASP A 86 8.10 -11.70 -9.33
N PRO A 87 9.22 -12.18 -9.91
CA PRO A 87 9.26 -12.75 -11.27
C PRO A 87 8.29 -13.92 -11.56
N LEU A 88 7.81 -14.60 -10.52
CA LEU A 88 6.87 -15.73 -10.62
C LEU A 88 5.47 -15.39 -10.08
N ALA A 89 5.22 -14.16 -9.67
CA ALA A 89 3.89 -13.73 -9.30
C ALA A 89 3.05 -13.54 -10.58
N PRO A 90 1.89 -14.21 -10.73
CA PRO A 90 1.01 -13.96 -11.87
C PRO A 90 0.51 -12.51 -11.86
N GLU A 91 1.08 -11.68 -12.71
CA GLU A 91 0.71 -10.29 -12.95
C GLU A 91 0.31 -10.15 -14.45
N GLY A 92 0.08 -8.92 -14.92
CA GLY A 92 -0.13 -8.68 -16.35
C GLY A 92 1.15 -8.77 -17.17
N ILE A 93 1.08 -8.30 -18.42
CA ILE A 93 2.28 -8.15 -19.27
C ILE A 93 3.14 -7.04 -18.68
N GLN A 94 4.20 -7.42 -17.99
CA GLN A 94 5.08 -6.49 -17.29
C GLN A 94 5.90 -5.65 -18.27
N ARG A 95 6.19 -4.42 -17.86
CA ARG A 95 7.03 -3.47 -18.62
C ARG A 95 8.02 -2.80 -17.68
N ALA A 96 9.27 -2.67 -18.13
CA ALA A 96 10.28 -1.82 -17.49
C ALA A 96 9.95 -0.32 -17.72
N GLY A 97 10.58 0.59 -16.99
CA GLY A 97 10.06 1.96 -16.88
C GLY A 97 10.59 2.78 -15.72
N THR A 98 10.20 4.05 -15.74
CA THR A 98 10.54 5.05 -14.71
C THR A 98 9.60 4.97 -13.51
N GLU A 99 9.98 5.60 -12.40
CA GLU A 99 9.00 6.16 -11.48
C GLU A 99 8.20 7.27 -12.20
N PRO A 100 6.89 7.39 -11.94
CA PRO A 100 6.10 8.45 -12.55
C PRO A 100 6.32 9.78 -11.80
N LEU A 101 6.26 10.89 -12.53
CA LEU A 101 6.44 12.24 -12.03
C LEU A 101 5.12 13.01 -12.05
N TRP A 102 4.74 13.63 -10.93
CA TRP A 102 3.65 14.58 -10.90
C TRP A 102 4.05 15.91 -11.54
N VAL A 103 3.32 16.33 -12.56
CA VAL A 103 3.59 17.56 -13.31
C VAL A 103 2.46 18.57 -13.20
N GLY A 104 1.45 18.36 -12.35
CA GLY A 104 0.33 19.30 -12.23
C GLY A 104 -0.42 19.44 -13.56
N ASN A 105 -0.92 20.61 -13.93
CA ASN A 105 -1.70 20.77 -15.15
C ASN A 105 -0.81 21.03 -16.38
N ALA A 106 -0.30 19.97 -17.02
CA ALA A 106 0.49 20.07 -18.24
C ALA A 106 -0.35 19.86 -19.51
N THR A 107 -0.04 20.57 -20.59
CA THR A 107 -0.75 20.51 -21.87
C THR A 107 0.14 20.08 -23.04
N GLY A 108 1.44 19.91 -22.81
CA GLY A 108 2.39 19.44 -23.80
C GLY A 108 3.53 18.68 -23.13
N ILE A 109 4.11 17.75 -23.88
CA ILE A 109 5.20 16.89 -23.41
C ILE A 109 6.31 16.88 -24.44
N GLN A 110 7.55 16.93 -23.97
CA GLN A 110 8.71 16.46 -24.70
C GLN A 110 9.43 15.43 -23.84
N ALA A 111 9.72 14.27 -24.40
CA ALA A 111 10.28 13.14 -23.68
C ALA A 111 11.42 12.49 -24.46
N SER A 112 12.38 11.90 -23.76
CA SER A 112 13.49 11.16 -24.32
C SER A 112 13.77 9.95 -23.44
N ALA A 113 13.97 8.78 -24.06
CA ALA A 113 14.46 7.58 -23.41
C ALA A 113 15.46 6.88 -24.33
N VAL A 114 16.71 6.81 -23.87
CA VAL A 114 17.81 6.22 -24.62
C VAL A 114 18.64 5.34 -23.70
N THR A 115 19.31 4.33 -24.23
CA THR A 115 20.35 3.64 -23.45
C THR A 115 21.48 4.62 -23.11
N ASN A 116 22.34 4.25 -22.16
CA ASN A 116 23.56 5.01 -21.85
C ASN A 116 24.52 5.19 -23.06
N THR A 117 24.36 4.40 -24.13
CA THR A 117 25.07 4.57 -25.41
C THR A 117 24.37 5.52 -26.39
N GLY A 118 23.24 6.11 -26.00
CA GLY A 118 22.44 7.01 -26.85
C GLY A 118 21.51 6.30 -27.84
N THR A 119 21.34 4.98 -27.71
CA THR A 119 20.50 4.19 -28.62
C THR A 119 19.02 4.32 -28.25
N THR A 120 18.15 4.50 -29.24
CA THR A 120 16.69 4.47 -29.07
C THR A 120 16.23 3.16 -28.42
N VAL A 121 15.30 3.27 -27.48
CA VAL A 121 14.67 2.11 -26.83
C VAL A 121 13.44 1.69 -27.61
N SER A 122 13.52 0.59 -28.38
CA SER A 122 12.40 0.08 -29.16
C SER A 122 11.20 -0.29 -28.29
N GLY A 123 10.00 0.14 -28.70
CA GLY A 123 8.75 -0.09 -27.97
C GLY A 123 8.61 0.75 -26.70
N ALA A 124 9.46 1.77 -26.50
CA ALA A 124 9.28 2.75 -25.44
C ALA A 124 8.04 3.61 -25.69
N LYS A 125 7.37 3.98 -24.59
CA LYS A 125 6.13 4.76 -24.60
C LYS A 125 6.16 5.79 -23.49
N VAL A 126 5.77 7.01 -23.81
CA VAL A 126 5.43 8.04 -22.83
C VAL A 126 4.00 7.80 -22.34
N VAL A 127 3.81 7.78 -21.04
CA VAL A 127 2.51 7.59 -20.40
C VAL A 127 2.07 8.91 -19.79
N LEU A 128 0.87 9.36 -20.14
CA LEU A 128 0.25 10.57 -19.60
C LEU A 128 -1.04 10.19 -18.87
N ILE A 129 -1.18 10.68 -17.63
CA ILE A 129 -2.30 10.33 -16.76
C ILE A 129 -2.94 11.61 -16.22
N GLN A 130 -4.23 11.76 -16.48
CA GLN A 130 -5.11 12.68 -15.76
C GLN A 130 -5.91 11.83 -14.75
N PRO A 131 -5.62 11.87 -13.44
CA PRO A 131 -6.38 11.10 -12.45
C PRO A 131 -7.77 11.68 -12.15
N GLY A 132 -8.05 12.89 -12.62
CA GLY A 132 -9.21 13.69 -12.24
C GLY A 132 -9.16 14.17 -10.78
N VAL A 133 -10.03 15.14 -10.47
CA VAL A 133 -10.18 15.71 -9.13
C VAL A 133 -11.52 15.30 -8.57
N LEU A 134 -11.51 14.72 -7.37
CA LEU A 134 -12.73 14.32 -6.66
C LEU A 134 -13.02 15.34 -5.56
N SER A 135 -14.30 15.50 -5.21
CA SER A 135 -14.69 16.33 -4.07
C SER A 135 -14.05 15.85 -2.76
N SER A 136 -13.86 14.54 -2.61
CA SER A 136 -13.19 13.93 -1.46
C SER A 136 -11.70 14.23 -1.35
N ASP A 137 -11.07 14.81 -2.38
CA ASP A 137 -9.64 15.15 -2.34
C ASP A 137 -9.36 16.30 -1.37
N ALA A 138 -10.37 17.13 -1.12
CA ALA A 138 -10.33 18.18 -0.11
C ALA A 138 -10.59 17.64 1.31
N ASP A 139 -11.07 16.40 1.46
CA ASP A 139 -11.38 15.83 2.77
C ASP A 139 -10.09 15.51 3.54
N ASP A 140 -9.86 16.20 4.65
CA ASP A 140 -8.79 15.84 5.56
C ASP A 140 -9.29 14.76 6.55
N PRO A 141 -8.62 13.60 6.69
CA PRO A 141 -8.88 12.68 7.80
C PRO A 141 -8.65 13.30 9.18
N GLY A 142 -8.06 14.48 9.26
CA GLY A 142 -7.68 15.17 10.49
C GLY A 142 -6.23 14.88 10.85
N GLU A 143 -5.71 15.63 11.81
CA GLU A 143 -4.35 15.44 12.29
C GLU A 143 -4.22 14.14 13.09
N ILE A 144 -3.08 13.47 12.94
CA ILE A 144 -2.73 12.33 13.76
C ILE A 144 -2.46 12.85 15.18
N GLY A 145 -3.32 12.48 16.14
CA GLY A 145 -3.12 12.79 17.55
C GLY A 145 -1.77 12.29 18.09
N ALA A 146 -1.42 12.72 19.31
CA ALA A 146 -0.17 12.33 19.95
C ALA A 146 0.03 10.80 19.94
N ALA A 147 1.24 10.34 19.61
CA ALA A 147 1.59 8.92 19.71
C ALA A 147 1.70 8.54 21.19
N SER A 148 0.82 7.68 21.67
CA SER A 148 1.07 6.94 22.91
C SER A 148 1.90 5.70 22.59
N SER A 149 3.03 5.51 23.27
CA SER A 149 3.77 4.26 23.23
C SER A 149 2.96 3.16 23.91
N ALA A 150 2.68 2.07 23.20
CA ALA A 150 1.88 0.95 23.68
C ALA A 150 2.25 -0.33 22.92
N SER A 151 2.04 -1.49 23.54
CA SER A 151 2.11 -2.80 22.87
C SER A 151 0.82 -3.61 23.14
N PRO A 152 0.16 -4.14 22.11
CA PRO A 152 0.48 -3.95 20.69
C PRO A 152 0.22 -2.50 20.24
N TYR A 153 1.10 -1.96 19.39
CA TYR A 153 0.97 -0.61 18.85
C TYR A 153 -0.27 -0.52 17.95
N PRO A 154 -1.15 0.46 18.15
CA PRO A 154 -2.43 0.52 17.43
C PRO A 154 -2.23 0.81 15.94
N MET A 155 -3.18 0.33 15.13
CA MET A 155 -3.27 0.72 13.73
C MET A 155 -3.42 2.24 13.61
N PRO A 156 -2.54 2.93 12.86
CA PRO A 156 -2.65 4.38 12.72
C PRO A 156 -3.88 4.75 11.88
N LEU A 157 -4.38 5.97 12.09
CA LEU A 157 -5.36 6.57 11.20
C LEU A 157 -4.79 6.64 9.78
N MET A 158 -5.54 6.14 8.80
CA MET A 158 -5.13 6.13 7.41
C MET A 158 -6.30 6.46 6.48
N VAL A 159 -5.97 7.10 5.36
CA VAL A 159 -6.86 7.31 4.24
C VAL A 159 -7.04 5.96 3.53
N SER A 160 -8.22 5.37 3.66
CA SER A 160 -8.54 4.09 3.00
C SER A 160 -8.62 4.25 1.49
N ARG A 161 -8.53 3.11 0.78
CA ARG A 161 -8.71 3.05 -0.69
C ARG A 161 -9.96 3.77 -1.19
N ARG A 162 -11.09 3.51 -0.53
CA ARG A 162 -12.35 4.21 -0.81
C ARG A 162 -12.23 5.72 -0.64
N ARG A 163 -11.52 6.20 0.38
CA ARG A 163 -11.44 7.63 0.71
C ARG A 163 -10.52 8.41 -0.23
N TRP A 164 -9.40 7.83 -0.67
CA TRP A 164 -8.57 8.47 -1.70
C TRP A 164 -9.08 8.25 -3.13
N GLY A 165 -10.19 7.52 -3.30
CA GLY A 165 -10.87 7.37 -4.59
C GLY A 165 -10.26 6.29 -5.48
N ALA A 166 -9.79 5.18 -4.91
CA ALA A 166 -9.29 4.04 -5.67
C ALA A 166 -10.35 3.52 -6.66
N ASP A 167 -10.02 3.47 -7.95
CA ASP A 167 -10.85 2.78 -8.93
C ASP A 167 -10.58 1.28 -8.86
N GLU A 168 -11.33 0.57 -8.02
CA GLU A 168 -11.16 -0.87 -7.81
C GLU A 168 -11.39 -1.72 -9.07
N ARG A 169 -11.99 -1.16 -10.12
CA ARG A 169 -12.15 -1.85 -11.42
C ARG A 169 -10.80 -2.08 -12.10
N LEU A 170 -9.79 -1.24 -11.81
CA LEU A 170 -8.45 -1.40 -12.36
C LEU A 170 -7.79 -2.71 -11.93
N ARG A 171 -8.18 -3.32 -10.81
CA ARG A 171 -7.66 -4.64 -10.40
C ARG A 171 -8.03 -5.77 -11.36
N ALA A 172 -9.03 -5.58 -12.22
CA ALA A 172 -9.39 -6.53 -13.27
C ALA A 172 -8.69 -6.25 -14.61
N TYR A 173 -7.97 -5.12 -14.74
CA TYR A 173 -7.38 -4.67 -16.01
C TYR A 173 -6.39 -5.69 -16.59
N ASN A 174 -5.57 -6.30 -15.73
CA ASN A 174 -4.55 -7.28 -16.11
C ASN A 174 -5.02 -8.74 -15.94
N GLY A 175 -6.33 -8.98 -15.97
CA GLY A 175 -6.92 -10.33 -15.97
C GLY A 175 -7.52 -10.78 -14.63
N ALA A 176 -8.19 -11.93 -14.67
CA ALA A 176 -8.96 -12.45 -13.54
C ALA A 176 -8.09 -12.77 -12.30
N ASP A 177 -6.83 -13.15 -12.52
CA ASP A 177 -5.88 -13.49 -11.46
C ASP A 177 -5.43 -12.28 -10.62
N CYS A 178 -5.68 -11.06 -11.11
CA CYS A 178 -5.44 -9.80 -10.40
C CYS A 178 -6.60 -9.37 -9.51
N VAL A 179 -7.81 -9.92 -9.71
CA VAL A 179 -9.02 -9.51 -8.98
C VAL A 179 -8.96 -9.90 -7.50
N ARG A 180 -8.26 -10.97 -7.15
CA ARG A 180 -8.14 -11.44 -5.77
C ARG A 180 -6.82 -10.98 -5.15
N PRO A 181 -6.86 -10.29 -4.00
CA PRO A 181 -5.65 -10.00 -3.24
C PRO A 181 -4.86 -11.26 -2.91
N ARG A 182 -3.55 -11.12 -2.90
CA ARG A 182 -2.62 -12.19 -2.55
C ARG A 182 -1.98 -11.89 -1.22
N TYR A 183 -1.74 -12.95 -0.47
CA TYR A 183 -1.16 -12.87 0.86
C TYR A 183 0.08 -13.75 0.93
N THR A 184 1.07 -13.27 1.64
CA THR A 184 2.24 -14.04 2.03
C THR A 184 1.92 -14.83 3.29
N THR A 185 2.87 -15.62 3.79
CA THR A 185 2.60 -16.45 4.98
C THR A 185 2.70 -15.65 6.28
N THR A 186 3.45 -14.54 6.28
CA THR A 186 3.64 -13.65 7.44
C THR A 186 4.22 -12.30 7.01
N VAL A 187 4.53 -11.43 7.98
CA VAL A 187 5.42 -10.27 7.83
C VAL A 187 6.71 -10.53 8.61
N LEU A 188 7.86 -10.42 7.96
CA LEU A 188 9.20 -10.53 8.55
C LEU A 188 9.92 -9.18 8.63
N GLY A 189 9.72 -8.31 7.64
CA GLY A 189 10.39 -7.01 7.58
C GLY A 189 9.63 -5.98 6.75
N ALA A 190 10.21 -4.79 6.66
CA ALA A 190 9.66 -3.65 5.96
C ALA A 190 10.71 -3.00 5.05
N PHE A 191 10.25 -2.54 3.89
CA PHE A 191 11.07 -1.76 2.96
C PHE A 191 10.53 -0.33 2.87
N VAL A 192 11.41 0.64 3.14
CA VAL A 192 11.13 2.07 3.01
C VAL A 192 11.56 2.51 1.61
N HIS A 193 10.64 3.18 0.93
CA HIS A 193 10.77 3.69 -0.43
C HIS A 193 10.53 5.20 -0.46
N HIS A 194 11.04 5.87 -1.49
CA HIS A 194 10.47 7.12 -1.95
C HIS A 194 9.73 6.89 -3.28
N THR A 195 8.91 7.82 -3.74
CA THR A 195 8.29 7.74 -5.08
C THR A 195 9.11 8.46 -6.15
N ALA A 196 10.28 9.01 -5.78
CA ALA A 196 11.13 9.86 -6.63
C ALA A 196 10.43 11.08 -7.24
N ASP A 197 9.28 11.48 -6.67
CA ASP A 197 8.45 12.56 -7.17
C ASP A 197 8.94 13.93 -6.65
N ARG A 198 8.34 15.03 -7.09
CA ARG A 198 8.59 16.36 -6.54
C ARG A 198 8.13 16.50 -5.09
N ASN A 199 8.60 17.54 -4.39
CA ASN A 199 8.31 17.77 -2.96
C ASN A 199 7.40 18.98 -2.68
N ASP A 200 7.02 19.75 -3.71
CA ASP A 200 6.25 20.99 -3.61
C ASP A 200 4.75 20.80 -3.93
N TYR A 201 4.28 19.55 -4.02
CA TYR A 201 2.85 19.24 -4.17
C TYR A 201 2.03 19.73 -2.97
N THR A 202 0.76 20.03 -3.20
CA THR A 202 -0.18 20.48 -2.17
C THR A 202 -0.92 19.31 -1.52
N ARG A 203 -1.49 19.54 -0.34
CA ARG A 203 -2.23 18.51 0.42
C ARG A 203 -3.43 17.97 -0.36
N THR A 204 -4.14 18.83 -1.10
CA THR A 204 -5.30 18.44 -1.91
C THR A 204 -4.92 17.68 -3.18
N GLN A 205 -3.68 17.78 -3.66
CA GLN A 205 -3.22 17.02 -4.83
C GLN A 205 -2.90 15.54 -4.51
N VAL A 206 -2.58 15.21 -3.26
CA VAL A 206 -2.06 13.88 -2.91
C VAL A 206 -3.02 12.75 -3.27
N PRO A 207 -4.33 12.80 -2.99
CA PRO A 207 -5.22 11.70 -3.40
C PRO A 207 -5.21 11.47 -4.91
N ALA A 208 -5.17 12.54 -5.71
CA ALA A 208 -5.04 12.46 -7.17
C ALA A 208 -3.69 11.88 -7.60
N MET A 209 -2.59 12.25 -6.94
CA MET A 209 -1.27 11.65 -7.16
C MET A 209 -1.29 10.14 -6.88
N VAL A 210 -1.88 9.69 -5.77
CA VAL A 210 -2.00 8.26 -5.42
C VAL A 210 -2.82 7.51 -6.48
N ARG A 211 -3.94 8.08 -6.95
CA ARG A 211 -4.72 7.51 -8.07
C ARG A 211 -3.91 7.42 -9.37
N ALA A 212 -3.09 8.43 -9.66
CA ALA A 212 -2.27 8.44 -10.86
C ALA A 212 -1.14 7.39 -10.81
N ILE A 213 -0.45 7.24 -9.68
CA ILE A 213 0.54 6.17 -9.45
C ILE A 213 -0.14 4.80 -9.58
N TYR A 214 -1.33 4.64 -9.00
CA TYR A 214 -2.11 3.41 -9.14
C TYR A 214 -2.42 3.09 -10.61
N ALA A 215 -2.92 4.06 -11.37
CA ALA A 215 -3.19 3.90 -12.79
C ALA A 215 -1.92 3.60 -13.60
N TYR A 216 -0.79 4.22 -13.28
CA TYR A 216 0.50 3.95 -13.93
C TYR A 216 0.96 2.50 -13.70
N HIS A 217 0.96 2.05 -12.44
CA HIS A 217 1.33 0.68 -12.10
C HIS A 217 0.45 -0.36 -12.79
N VAL A 218 -0.87 -0.13 -12.83
CA VAL A 218 -1.78 -1.09 -13.46
C VAL A 218 -1.71 -1.03 -14.98
N LYS A 219 -1.95 0.13 -15.56
CA LYS A 219 -2.20 0.24 -17.00
C LYS A 219 -0.93 0.22 -17.83
N SER A 220 0.17 0.71 -17.28
CA SER A 220 1.43 0.90 -18.01
C SER A 220 2.52 -0.09 -17.60
N ARG A 221 2.66 -0.36 -16.30
CA ARG A 221 3.65 -1.32 -15.80
C ARG A 221 3.15 -2.77 -15.81
N GLY A 222 1.84 -2.97 -15.98
CA GLY A 222 1.21 -4.29 -16.08
C GLY A 222 0.91 -4.95 -14.74
N TRP A 223 0.91 -4.21 -13.63
CA TRP A 223 0.73 -4.79 -12.29
C TRP A 223 -0.76 -4.95 -11.95
N CYS A 224 -1.08 -5.87 -11.04
CA CYS A 224 -2.45 -6.11 -10.59
C CYS A 224 -3.00 -4.98 -9.71
N ASP A 225 -2.12 -4.21 -9.05
CA ASP A 225 -2.52 -3.12 -8.16
C ASP A 225 -1.37 -2.12 -7.96
N LEU A 226 -1.58 -1.10 -7.14
CA LEU A 226 -0.54 -0.24 -6.58
C LEU A 226 0.52 -1.09 -5.85
N GLY A 227 1.79 -0.97 -6.23
CA GLY A 227 2.85 -1.88 -5.75
C GLY A 227 3.20 -1.75 -4.27
N TYR A 228 3.06 -0.57 -3.68
CA TYR A 228 3.32 -0.32 -2.25
C TYR A 228 2.14 -0.75 -1.37
N ASN A 229 2.42 -1.26 -0.17
CA ASN A 229 1.37 -1.55 0.81
C ASN A 229 0.82 -0.27 1.45
N PHE A 230 1.69 0.73 1.67
CA PHE A 230 1.34 2.01 2.27
C PHE A 230 2.08 3.15 1.60
N LEU A 231 1.46 4.33 1.62
CA LEU A 231 2.11 5.58 1.22
C LEU A 231 2.01 6.62 2.34
N VAL A 232 2.99 7.50 2.42
CA VAL A 232 3.01 8.61 3.39
C VAL A 232 3.37 9.90 2.68
N ASP A 233 2.54 10.93 2.83
CA ASP A 233 2.82 12.24 2.22
C ASP A 233 3.63 13.17 3.15
N ARG A 234 4.11 14.29 2.61
CA ARG A 234 4.91 15.28 3.35
C ARG A 234 4.16 15.95 4.50
N PHE A 235 2.84 15.82 4.52
CA PHE A 235 1.97 16.35 5.56
C PHE A 235 1.70 15.34 6.69
N GLY A 236 2.23 14.12 6.58
CA GLY A 236 2.08 13.05 7.56
C GLY A 236 0.80 12.22 7.39
N ARG A 237 0.05 12.33 6.28
CA ARG A 237 -1.09 11.44 6.06
C ARG A 237 -0.61 10.10 5.54
N ILE A 238 -1.19 9.04 6.09
CA ILE A 238 -0.94 7.65 5.69
C ILE A 238 -2.05 7.20 4.76
N PHE A 239 -1.71 6.55 3.65
CA PHE A 239 -2.65 6.02 2.67
C PHE A 239 -2.53 4.49 2.60
N GLU A 240 -3.67 3.81 2.59
CA GLU A 240 -3.73 2.38 2.26
C GLU A 240 -3.40 2.19 0.78
N GLY A 241 -2.34 1.43 0.49
CA GLY A 241 -1.88 1.12 -0.85
C GLY A 241 -2.55 -0.13 -1.41
N ARG A 242 -1.78 -1.21 -1.64
CA ARG A 242 -2.24 -2.47 -2.25
C ARG A 242 -3.47 -3.08 -1.55
N ALA A 243 -4.48 -3.48 -2.33
CA ALA A 243 -5.73 -4.04 -1.82
C ALA A 243 -5.55 -5.42 -1.16
N GLY A 244 -6.39 -5.72 -0.16
CA GLY A 244 -6.38 -6.99 0.57
C GLY A 244 -6.59 -6.86 2.08
N GLY A 245 -6.65 -5.63 2.58
CA GLY A 245 -6.84 -5.35 4.00
C GLY A 245 -5.50 -5.10 4.68
N ALA A 246 -5.32 -3.86 5.13
CA ALA A 246 -4.08 -3.34 5.70
C ALA A 246 -3.49 -4.18 6.85
N GLN A 247 -4.32 -4.90 7.62
CA GLN A 247 -3.88 -5.77 8.71
C GLN A 247 -3.22 -7.07 8.24
N LEU A 248 -3.59 -7.58 7.07
CA LEU A 248 -3.12 -8.85 6.52
C LEU A 248 -1.74 -8.70 5.86
N PRO A 249 -1.03 -9.82 5.60
CA PRO A 249 0.29 -9.80 5.00
C PRO A 249 0.11 -9.77 3.46
N VAL A 250 -0.45 -8.68 2.95
CA VAL A 250 -0.72 -8.49 1.51
C VAL A 250 0.59 -8.48 0.75
N LEU A 251 0.72 -9.36 -0.25
CA LEU A 251 1.89 -9.42 -1.12
C LEU A 251 2.01 -8.10 -1.91
N GLY A 252 3.13 -7.40 -1.76
CA GLY A 252 3.48 -6.17 -2.48
C GLY A 252 4.06 -6.41 -3.89
N ALA A 253 4.32 -5.33 -4.62
CA ALA A 253 5.08 -5.31 -5.87
C ALA A 253 6.09 -4.14 -5.84
N HIS A 254 6.64 -3.86 -4.67
CA HIS A 254 7.52 -2.72 -4.40
C HIS A 254 9.01 -3.08 -4.44
N THR A 255 9.36 -4.36 -4.33
CA THR A 255 10.77 -4.79 -4.28
C THR A 255 10.87 -6.19 -4.83
N ALA A 256 11.09 -6.32 -6.14
CA ALA A 256 11.11 -7.61 -6.80
C ALA A 256 12.08 -8.58 -6.11
N SER A 257 11.62 -9.81 -5.88
CA SER A 257 12.23 -10.90 -5.09
C SER A 257 12.13 -10.78 -3.56
N TYR A 258 11.75 -9.61 -3.04
CA TYR A 258 11.62 -9.35 -1.60
C TYR A 258 10.21 -8.98 -1.17
N ASN A 259 9.22 -8.99 -2.08
CA ASN A 259 7.83 -8.69 -1.74
C ASN A 259 7.23 -9.75 -0.80
N ALA A 260 7.61 -11.02 -0.99
CA ALA A 260 7.17 -12.11 -0.14
C ALA A 260 7.65 -11.91 1.32
N ASN A 261 6.71 -12.00 2.26
CA ASN A 261 6.93 -11.82 3.70
C ASN A 261 7.47 -10.44 4.11
N SER A 262 7.28 -9.41 3.31
CA SER A 262 7.57 -8.03 3.69
C SER A 262 6.39 -7.10 3.37
N PHE A 263 6.53 -5.84 3.72
CA PHE A 263 5.63 -4.79 3.25
C PHE A 263 6.41 -3.52 2.91
N GLY A 264 5.92 -2.78 1.93
CA GLY A 264 6.52 -1.53 1.46
C GLY A 264 5.79 -0.30 1.97
N VAL A 265 6.55 0.68 2.45
CA VAL A 265 6.07 2.03 2.76
C VAL A 265 6.78 3.02 1.84
N ALA A 266 6.06 3.61 0.90
CA ALA A 266 6.59 4.65 0.02
C ALA A 266 6.25 6.04 0.56
N VAL A 267 7.27 6.86 0.82
CA VAL A 267 7.04 8.27 1.10
C VAL A 267 6.96 9.05 -0.22
N ILE A 268 5.96 9.91 -0.36
CA ILE A 268 5.70 10.63 -1.61
C ILE A 268 6.68 11.81 -1.71
N GLY A 269 7.58 11.75 -2.69
CA GLY A 269 8.59 12.77 -2.94
C GLY A 269 9.96 12.20 -3.34
N ASN A 270 10.95 13.07 -3.46
CA ASN A 270 12.34 12.76 -3.77
C ASN A 270 13.23 13.24 -2.61
N PHE A 271 13.95 12.30 -2.01
CA PHE A 271 14.76 12.52 -0.82
C PHE A 271 16.24 12.23 -1.06
N ASP A 272 16.72 12.43 -2.29
CA ASP A 272 18.14 12.34 -2.61
C ASP A 272 18.93 13.47 -1.95
N GLN A 273 18.42 14.70 -2.10
CA GLN A 273 19.06 15.91 -1.61
C GLN A 273 18.26 16.63 -0.52
N VAL A 274 16.94 16.42 -0.46
CA VAL A 274 16.05 17.08 0.50
C VAL A 274 15.74 16.12 1.65
N ALA A 275 15.77 16.61 2.89
CA ALA A 275 15.40 15.80 4.05
C ALA A 275 13.87 15.60 4.15
N PRO A 276 13.40 14.39 4.49
CA PRO A 276 11.98 14.16 4.76
C PRO A 276 11.47 15.01 5.94
N PRO A 277 10.27 15.62 5.84
CA PRO A 277 9.70 16.37 6.95
C PRO A 277 9.45 15.51 8.20
N PRO A 278 9.53 16.08 9.42
CA PRO A 278 9.31 15.33 10.65
C PRO A 278 7.97 14.59 10.72
N ALA A 279 6.88 15.22 10.25
CA ALA A 279 5.55 14.61 10.25
C ALA A 279 5.47 13.35 9.36
N MET A 280 6.16 13.37 8.21
CA MET A 280 6.29 12.22 7.32
C MET A 280 7.10 11.10 7.98
N LEU A 281 8.26 11.41 8.57
CA LEU A 281 9.09 10.42 9.27
C LEU A 281 8.36 9.76 10.44
N GLU A 282 7.66 10.55 11.24
CA GLU A 282 6.86 10.06 12.36
C GLU A 282 5.75 9.13 11.87
N SER A 283 5.04 9.50 10.81
CA SER A 283 3.94 8.69 10.26
C SER A 283 4.44 7.38 9.67
N THR A 284 5.59 7.41 8.98
CA THR A 284 6.30 6.20 8.53
C THR A 284 6.65 5.31 9.72
N ALA A 285 7.21 5.86 10.81
CA ALA A 285 7.52 5.09 12.01
C ALA A 285 6.27 4.46 12.65
N ARG A 286 5.12 5.14 12.62
CA ARG A 286 3.84 4.60 13.15
C ARG A 286 3.33 3.41 12.34
N VAL A 287 3.40 3.47 11.00
CA VAL A 287 3.03 2.33 10.14
C VAL A 287 3.95 1.13 10.41
N LEU A 288 5.25 1.39 10.48
CA LEU A 288 6.26 0.37 10.78
C LEU A 288 6.03 -0.26 12.16
N ALA A 289 5.81 0.56 13.21
CA ALA A 289 5.53 0.09 14.56
C ALA A 289 4.28 -0.79 14.62
N TRP A 290 3.18 -0.33 14.04
CA TRP A 290 1.94 -1.11 14.01
C TRP A 290 2.14 -2.48 13.34
N LYS A 291 2.70 -2.51 12.12
CA LYS A 291 2.86 -3.76 11.38
C LYS A 291 3.86 -4.70 12.04
N LEU A 292 4.99 -4.19 12.55
CA LEU A 292 6.02 -5.02 13.16
C LEU A 292 5.61 -5.52 14.55
N ASP A 293 4.97 -4.71 15.38
CA ASP A 293 4.51 -5.12 16.71
C ASP A 293 3.41 -6.17 16.63
N ALA A 294 2.41 -5.95 15.77
CA ALA A 294 1.36 -6.92 15.53
C ALA A 294 1.90 -8.28 15.04
N ASN A 295 3.08 -8.31 14.41
CA ASN A 295 3.72 -9.53 13.92
C ASN A 295 4.92 -9.98 14.77
N TYR A 296 5.12 -9.40 15.95
CA TYR A 296 6.19 -9.76 16.88
C TYR A 296 7.58 -9.70 16.27
N ARG A 297 7.88 -8.60 15.58
CA ARG A 297 9.17 -8.33 14.93
C ARG A 297 9.88 -7.19 15.64
N SER A 298 11.12 -7.46 16.06
CA SER A 298 11.98 -6.40 16.59
C SER A 298 12.45 -5.50 15.44
N PRO A 299 12.23 -4.18 15.49
CA PRO A 299 12.69 -3.27 14.42
C PRO A 299 14.21 -3.19 14.31
N SER A 300 14.93 -3.55 15.39
CA SER A 300 16.40 -3.52 15.47
C SER A 300 17.06 -4.84 15.09
N ALA A 301 16.27 -5.90 14.82
CA ALA A 301 16.81 -7.20 14.46
C ALA A 301 17.25 -7.27 13.00
N THR A 302 18.03 -8.31 12.70
CA THR A 302 18.38 -8.74 11.34
C THR A 302 17.49 -9.93 10.95
N ILE A 303 17.04 -9.93 9.71
CA ILE A 303 16.22 -10.99 9.10
C ILE A 303 16.91 -11.53 7.85
N ARG A 304 16.47 -12.70 7.38
CA ARG A 304 16.93 -13.28 6.12
C ARG A 304 15.76 -13.35 5.15
N LEU A 305 15.86 -12.63 4.03
CA LEU A 305 14.91 -12.65 2.92
C LEU A 305 15.68 -12.88 1.63
N ASP A 306 15.18 -13.76 0.76
CA ASP A 306 15.79 -14.12 -0.53
C ASP A 306 17.32 -14.39 -0.43
N GLY A 307 17.73 -15.14 0.60
CA GLY A 307 19.14 -15.46 0.84
C GLY A 307 20.02 -14.30 1.36
N LYS A 308 19.49 -13.08 1.44
CA LYS A 308 20.20 -11.89 1.93
C LYS A 308 19.91 -11.59 3.40
N SER A 309 20.93 -11.13 4.11
CA SER A 309 20.81 -10.63 5.49
C SER A 309 20.45 -9.15 5.45
N LEU A 310 19.32 -8.77 6.05
CA LEU A 310 18.76 -7.42 6.02
C LEU A 310 18.37 -6.97 7.41
N HIS A 311 18.32 -5.66 7.65
CA HIS A 311 17.65 -5.16 8.84
C HIS A 311 16.14 -5.36 8.71
N THR A 312 15.45 -5.52 9.84
CA THR A 312 13.97 -5.65 9.85
C THR A 312 13.29 -4.44 9.22
N VAL A 313 13.89 -3.25 9.35
CA VAL A 313 13.55 -2.05 8.59
C VAL A 313 14.72 -1.69 7.69
N SER A 314 14.52 -1.86 6.38
CA SER A 314 15.53 -1.64 5.35
C SER A 314 15.05 -0.64 4.31
N GLY A 315 15.98 0.01 3.61
CA GLY A 315 15.66 0.81 2.42
C GLY A 315 15.61 -0.09 1.18
N HIS A 316 14.99 0.38 0.09
CA HIS A 316 14.99 -0.39 -1.17
C HIS A 316 16.42 -0.74 -1.63
N ARG A 317 17.35 0.22 -1.55
CA ARG A 317 18.78 0.04 -1.86
C ARG A 317 19.52 -1.01 -1.05
N ASP A 318 18.97 -1.47 0.08
CA ASP A 318 19.56 -2.59 0.83
C ASP A 318 19.40 -3.91 0.07
N THR A 319 18.51 -3.99 -0.92
CA THR A 319 18.26 -5.22 -1.69
C THR A 319 19.10 -5.30 -2.95
N LYS A 320 19.25 -4.19 -3.69
CA LYS A 320 19.90 -4.10 -5.01
C LYS A 320 20.33 -2.67 -5.36
N ALA A 321 20.93 -2.47 -6.53
CA ALA A 321 21.43 -1.17 -7.00
C ALA A 321 20.27 -0.27 -7.43
N THR A 322 19.86 0.63 -6.54
CA THR A 322 18.81 1.64 -6.74
C THR A 322 19.14 2.86 -5.88
N ASP A 323 18.73 4.06 -6.32
CA ASP A 323 18.85 5.27 -5.53
C ASP A 323 17.74 5.36 -4.47
N CYS A 324 16.62 4.64 -4.63
CA CYS A 324 15.53 4.58 -3.65
C CYS A 324 16.02 4.04 -2.29
N PRO A 325 15.68 4.66 -1.14
CA PRO A 325 14.67 5.70 -0.92
C PRO A 325 15.21 7.14 -0.96
N GLY A 326 16.35 7.34 -1.61
CA GLY A 326 17.11 8.58 -1.63
C GLY A 326 18.00 8.77 -0.41
N THR A 327 19.11 9.47 -0.59
CA THR A 327 20.20 9.53 0.38
C THR A 327 19.79 10.14 1.72
N GLN A 328 19.00 11.22 1.71
CA GLN A 328 18.57 11.86 2.97
C GLN A 328 17.61 10.99 3.77
N LEU A 329 16.70 10.26 3.11
CA LEU A 329 15.81 9.33 3.80
C LEU A 329 16.53 8.05 4.23
N TYR A 330 17.44 7.54 3.41
CA TYR A 330 18.25 6.37 3.76
C TYR A 330 19.06 6.61 5.05
N ASN A 331 19.62 7.81 5.22
CA ASN A 331 20.30 8.23 6.45
C ASN A 331 19.39 8.24 7.69
N LYS A 332 18.05 8.24 7.52
CA LYS A 332 17.07 8.17 8.61
C LYS A 332 16.64 6.75 8.96
N LEU A 333 17.09 5.70 8.27
CA LEU A 333 16.71 4.32 8.60
C LEU A 333 17.10 3.92 10.04
N GLY A 334 18.27 4.37 10.52
CA GLY A 334 18.68 4.15 11.91
C GLY A 334 17.73 4.81 12.92
N TRP A 335 17.34 6.07 12.65
CA TRP A 335 16.36 6.79 13.46
C TRP A 335 14.99 6.10 13.43
N LEU A 336 14.53 5.63 12.26
CA LEU A 336 13.26 4.91 12.12
C LEU A 336 13.24 3.65 13.00
N ARG A 337 14.30 2.83 12.99
CA ARG A 337 14.38 1.63 13.85
C ARG A 337 14.24 1.98 15.33
N GLN A 338 14.94 3.02 15.78
CA GLN A 338 14.87 3.50 17.17
C GLN A 338 13.50 4.06 17.53
N ARG A 339 12.91 4.87 16.64
CA ARG A 339 11.59 5.46 16.85
C ARG A 339 10.51 4.39 16.90
N VAL A 340 10.55 3.42 15.99
CA VAL A 340 9.66 2.27 15.96
C VAL A 340 9.75 1.49 17.28
N ASN A 341 10.97 1.20 17.76
CA ASN A 341 11.15 0.52 19.05
C ASN A 341 10.54 1.30 20.22
N THR A 342 10.64 2.63 20.19
CA THR A 342 10.04 3.52 21.20
C THR A 342 8.51 3.50 21.15
N LEU A 343 7.93 3.55 19.96
CA LEU A 343 6.47 3.49 19.75
C LEU A 343 5.90 2.17 20.26
N MET A 344 6.61 1.06 20.05
CA MET A 344 6.26 -0.27 20.56
C MET A 344 6.46 -0.41 22.09
N GLY A 345 6.81 0.66 22.81
CA GLY A 345 7.01 0.63 24.27
C GLY A 345 8.27 -0.12 24.71
N GLY A 346 9.25 -0.33 23.82
CA GLY A 346 10.49 -1.05 24.12
C GLY A 346 10.33 -2.56 24.28
N SER A 347 9.12 -3.10 24.13
CA SER A 347 8.85 -4.54 24.18
C SER A 347 7.59 -4.89 23.38
N PHE A 348 7.71 -5.83 22.44
CA PHE A 348 6.58 -6.44 21.72
C PHE A 348 5.98 -7.65 22.46
N ALA A 349 6.22 -7.76 23.77
CA ALA A 349 5.92 -8.96 24.54
C ALA A 349 4.51 -8.95 25.16
N THR A 350 3.49 -8.91 24.31
CA THR A 350 2.08 -9.04 24.68
C THR A 350 1.77 -10.38 25.37
N PRO A 351 0.65 -10.51 26.11
CA PRO A 351 0.21 -11.79 26.66
C PRO A 351 0.08 -12.89 25.59
N ILE A 352 -0.42 -12.55 24.40
CA ILE A 352 -0.52 -13.48 23.27
C ILE A 352 0.88 -13.91 22.81
N TYR A 353 1.82 -12.98 22.64
CA TYR A 353 3.20 -13.31 22.26
C TYR A 353 3.86 -14.29 23.23
N ARG A 354 3.74 -14.04 24.55
CA ARG A 354 4.34 -14.92 25.57
C ARG A 354 3.78 -16.33 25.51
N TYR A 355 2.46 -16.45 25.34
CA TYR A 355 1.79 -17.74 25.19
C TYR A 355 2.18 -18.43 23.87
N ALA A 356 2.22 -17.70 22.75
CA ALA A 356 2.66 -18.22 21.46
C ALA A 356 4.11 -18.74 21.49
N ARG A 357 5.00 -18.07 22.25
CA ARG A 357 6.38 -18.56 22.47
C ARG A 357 6.42 -19.89 23.20
N GLN A 358 5.55 -20.12 24.19
CA GLN A 358 5.46 -21.38 24.91
C GLN A 358 5.00 -22.52 23.99
N LEU A 359 4.06 -22.24 23.08
CA LEU A 359 3.64 -23.21 22.06
C LEU A 359 4.74 -23.48 21.01
N GLY A 360 5.62 -22.50 20.78
CA GLY A 360 6.75 -22.59 19.87
C GLY A 360 6.39 -22.31 18.41
N PHE A 361 6.99 -21.27 17.81
CA PHE A 361 6.70 -20.84 16.43
C PHE A 361 7.02 -21.87 15.35
N ARG A 362 7.86 -22.88 15.65
CA ARG A 362 8.08 -24.03 14.76
C ARG A 362 6.83 -24.91 14.63
N ASN A 363 6.01 -24.99 15.66
CA ASN A 363 4.81 -25.82 15.72
C ASN A 363 3.57 -25.07 15.22
N ILE A 364 3.43 -23.81 15.65
CA ILE A 364 2.23 -23.02 15.38
C ILE A 364 2.32 -22.19 14.08
N GLY A 365 3.53 -22.04 13.55
CA GLY A 365 3.86 -21.15 12.45
C GLY A 365 3.99 -19.68 12.90
N GLN A 366 4.16 -18.79 11.92
CA GLN A 366 4.25 -17.35 12.13
C GLN A 366 2.86 -16.69 12.14
N PRO A 367 2.72 -15.47 12.71
CA PRO A 367 1.49 -14.69 12.58
C PRO A 367 1.16 -14.45 11.09
N PHE A 368 -0.05 -14.83 10.69
CA PHE A 368 -0.64 -14.48 9.41
C PHE A 368 -1.45 -13.18 9.57
N TRP A 369 -2.41 -13.17 10.49
CA TRP A 369 -3.07 -11.95 10.93
C TRP A 369 -2.49 -11.58 12.27
N GLY A 370 -1.68 -10.52 12.28
CA GLY A 370 -1.04 -10.00 13.48
C GLY A 370 -2.04 -9.60 14.57
N GLU A 371 -1.51 -9.33 15.76
CA GLU A 371 -2.31 -9.01 16.94
C GLU A 371 -3.25 -7.84 16.68
N HIS A 372 -4.55 -8.10 16.86
CA HIS A 372 -5.61 -7.15 16.55
C HIS A 372 -6.71 -7.20 17.62
N PRO A 373 -7.41 -6.07 17.83
CA PRO A 373 -8.50 -6.03 18.77
C PRO A 373 -9.69 -6.87 18.26
N THR A 374 -10.34 -7.53 19.21
CA THR A 374 -11.66 -8.13 19.06
C THR A 374 -12.66 -7.33 19.89
N ARG A 375 -13.94 -7.68 19.84
CA ARG A 375 -15.00 -6.99 20.61
C ARG A 375 -14.74 -6.92 22.12
N THR A 376 -14.06 -7.93 22.70
CA THR A 376 -13.89 -8.05 24.17
C THR A 376 -12.47 -8.45 24.57
N GLY A 377 -11.48 -8.25 23.70
CA GLY A 377 -10.12 -8.73 23.91
C GLY A 377 -9.26 -8.62 22.67
N TRP A 378 -8.27 -9.48 22.52
CA TRP A 378 -7.30 -9.47 21.41
C TRP A 378 -7.17 -10.84 20.77
N ALA A 379 -6.70 -10.88 19.53
CA ALA A 379 -6.41 -12.14 18.84
C ALA A 379 -5.21 -12.01 17.91
N THR A 380 -4.50 -13.12 17.72
CA THR A 380 -3.50 -13.30 16.67
C THR A 380 -3.74 -14.63 15.99
N TYR A 381 -3.77 -14.62 14.66
CA TYR A 381 -3.99 -15.83 13.87
C TYR A 381 -2.67 -16.30 13.29
N PHE A 382 -2.23 -17.48 13.71
CA PHE A 382 -1.01 -18.13 13.20
C PHE A 382 -1.37 -19.11 12.07
N ALA A 383 -0.36 -19.81 11.55
CA ALA A 383 -0.58 -20.79 10.48
C ALA A 383 -1.58 -21.89 10.92
N THR A 384 -1.34 -22.52 12.08
CA THR A 384 -2.11 -23.71 12.51
C THR A 384 -3.03 -23.47 13.70
N VAL A 385 -2.79 -22.42 14.49
CA VAL A 385 -3.59 -22.06 15.67
C VAL A 385 -4.02 -20.60 15.63
N ASP A 386 -5.10 -20.28 16.33
CA ASP A 386 -5.44 -18.89 16.67
C ASP A 386 -5.31 -18.73 18.18
N VAL A 387 -4.71 -17.63 18.64
CA VAL A 387 -4.59 -17.33 20.07
C VAL A 387 -5.44 -16.10 20.37
N PHE A 388 -6.22 -16.17 21.44
CA PHE A 388 -7.11 -15.11 21.90
C PHE A 388 -6.73 -14.72 23.31
N TYR A 389 -6.85 -13.44 23.65
CA TYR A 389 -6.60 -12.93 24.99
C TYR A 389 -7.79 -12.12 25.49
N SER A 390 -8.18 -12.35 26.73
CA SER A 390 -9.08 -11.47 27.49
C SER A 390 -8.50 -11.19 28.87
N VAL A 391 -8.77 -10.02 29.44
CA VAL A 391 -8.31 -9.68 30.80
C VAL A 391 -8.81 -10.68 31.84
N ALA A 392 -10.02 -11.22 31.65
CA ALA A 392 -10.65 -12.12 32.61
C ALA A 392 -10.01 -13.52 32.65
N THR A 393 -9.47 -14.01 31.53
CA THR A 393 -9.08 -15.43 31.40
C THR A 393 -7.65 -15.64 30.92
N GLY A 394 -6.97 -14.57 30.49
CA GLY A 394 -5.65 -14.70 29.87
C GLY A 394 -5.72 -15.27 28.45
N PRO A 395 -4.56 -15.70 27.91
CA PRO A 395 -4.45 -16.22 26.55
C PRO A 395 -4.86 -17.68 26.43
N HIS A 396 -5.63 -18.02 25.39
CA HIS A 396 -6.02 -19.39 25.04
C HIS A 396 -5.92 -19.64 23.54
N SER A 397 -5.53 -20.85 23.15
CA SER A 397 -5.46 -21.27 21.76
C SER A 397 -6.70 -22.03 21.30
N THR A 398 -7.04 -21.84 20.03
CA THR A 398 -8.01 -22.66 19.30
C THR A 398 -7.32 -23.23 18.06
N ALA A 399 -7.35 -24.56 17.90
CA ALA A 399 -6.67 -25.29 16.83
C ALA A 399 -7.59 -26.30 16.13
N GLY A 400 -7.13 -26.86 15.00
CA GLY A 400 -7.78 -27.98 14.32
C GLY A 400 -9.27 -27.77 14.02
N ALA A 401 -10.10 -28.79 14.30
CA ALA A 401 -11.53 -28.75 14.01
C ALA A 401 -12.27 -27.65 14.81
N PHE A 402 -11.83 -27.34 16.04
CA PHE A 402 -12.39 -26.24 16.82
C PHE A 402 -12.13 -24.89 16.16
N ARG A 403 -10.91 -24.67 15.66
CA ARG A 403 -10.55 -23.44 14.93
C ARG A 403 -11.39 -23.25 13.70
N THR A 404 -11.50 -24.30 12.88
CA THR A 404 -12.33 -24.29 11.67
C THR A 404 -13.79 -23.95 12.00
N ARG A 405 -14.36 -24.59 13.03
CA ARG A 405 -15.74 -24.33 13.44
C ARG A 405 -15.90 -22.91 13.98
N TYR A 406 -15.00 -22.43 14.83
CA TYR A 406 -15.09 -21.11 15.45
C TYR A 406 -14.97 -19.98 14.41
N ARG A 407 -14.04 -20.10 13.45
CA ARG A 407 -13.92 -19.14 12.34
C ARG A 407 -15.19 -19.06 11.48
N ARG A 408 -15.85 -20.19 11.20
CA ARG A 408 -17.14 -20.22 10.46
C ARG A 408 -18.28 -19.52 11.20
N LEU A 409 -18.21 -19.40 12.52
CA LEU A 409 -19.17 -18.64 13.32
C LEU A 409 -18.87 -17.12 13.32
N GLY A 410 -17.76 -16.70 12.69
CA GLY A 410 -17.17 -15.38 12.85
C GLY A 410 -16.37 -15.31 14.15
N ALA A 411 -15.09 -15.70 14.13
CA ALA A 411 -14.24 -15.71 15.32
C ALA A 411 -14.26 -14.35 16.05
N GLY A 412 -14.37 -14.37 17.38
CA GLY A 412 -14.79 -13.20 18.18
C GLY A 412 -16.32 -13.02 18.25
N SER A 413 -17.07 -14.03 17.80
CA SER A 413 -18.54 -14.04 17.67
C SER A 413 -19.21 -13.53 18.94
N ALA A 414 -20.13 -12.59 18.75
CA ALA A 414 -20.95 -12.06 19.84
C ALA A 414 -21.71 -13.17 20.59
N ARG A 415 -22.00 -14.30 19.94
CA ARG A 415 -22.81 -15.37 20.54
C ARG A 415 -22.00 -16.28 21.44
N LEU A 416 -20.78 -16.69 21.04
CA LEU A 416 -19.97 -17.64 21.81
C LEU A 416 -18.95 -16.94 22.74
N GLY A 417 -18.48 -15.75 22.35
CA GLY A 417 -17.40 -15.03 23.04
C GLY A 417 -16.03 -15.68 22.83
N LEU A 418 -15.02 -15.16 23.53
CA LEU A 418 -13.64 -15.67 23.45
C LEU A 418 -13.47 -17.02 24.17
N PRO A 419 -12.49 -17.86 23.78
CA PRO A 419 -12.16 -19.07 24.53
C PRO A 419 -11.67 -18.71 25.94
N ILE A 420 -12.04 -19.54 26.92
CA ILE A 420 -11.65 -19.42 28.33
C ILE A 420 -10.86 -20.64 28.83
N THR A 421 -10.69 -21.62 27.95
CA THR A 421 -9.76 -22.74 28.13
C THR A 421 -9.10 -23.04 26.80
N ASP A 422 -7.97 -23.74 26.85
CA ASP A 422 -7.50 -24.50 25.70
C ASP A 422 -8.40 -25.72 25.46
N ALA A 423 -8.21 -26.40 24.34
CA ALA A 423 -8.91 -27.65 24.07
C ALA A 423 -8.42 -28.76 25.00
N TYR A 424 -9.34 -29.51 25.60
CA TYR A 424 -9.04 -30.63 26.49
C TYR A 424 -9.84 -31.88 26.11
N GLN A 425 -9.29 -33.05 26.44
CA GLN A 425 -9.91 -34.34 26.13
C GLN A 425 -11.08 -34.62 27.08
N VAL A 426 -12.11 -35.28 26.55
CA VAL A 426 -13.24 -35.79 27.33
C VAL A 426 -13.59 -37.20 26.85
N HIS A 427 -14.41 -37.93 27.61
CA HIS A 427 -14.92 -39.21 27.12
C HIS A 427 -15.68 -39.01 25.79
N GLY A 428 -15.31 -39.80 24.77
CA GLY A 428 -15.92 -39.71 23.44
C GLY A 428 -15.40 -38.59 22.53
N GLY A 429 -14.44 -37.75 22.96
CA GLY A 429 -13.86 -36.74 22.09
C GLY A 429 -13.09 -35.63 22.82
N ALA A 430 -13.32 -34.37 22.43
CA ALA A 430 -12.65 -33.21 23.03
C ALA A 430 -13.64 -32.06 23.25
N ARG A 431 -13.30 -31.11 24.12
CA ARG A 431 -14.07 -29.89 24.36
C ARG A 431 -13.18 -28.68 24.49
N GLN A 432 -13.75 -27.51 24.21
CA GLN A 432 -13.16 -26.23 24.54
C GLN A 432 -14.25 -25.31 25.10
N LYS A 433 -13.99 -24.66 26.24
CA LYS A 433 -14.92 -23.71 26.84
C LYS A 433 -14.71 -22.31 26.24
N PHE A 434 -15.82 -21.60 26.07
CA PHE A 434 -15.89 -20.21 25.66
C PHE A 434 -16.75 -19.43 26.66
N GLN A 435 -16.65 -18.10 26.65
CA GLN A 435 -17.36 -17.23 27.60
C GLN A 435 -18.87 -17.48 27.68
N ARG A 436 -19.50 -17.96 26.59
CA ARG A 436 -20.96 -18.16 26.49
C ARG A 436 -21.35 -19.55 25.95
N GLY A 437 -20.46 -20.53 26.09
CA GLY A 437 -20.75 -21.90 25.66
C GLY A 437 -19.52 -22.77 25.45
N TRP A 438 -19.66 -23.80 24.62
CA TRP A 438 -18.62 -24.79 24.32
C TRP A 438 -18.60 -25.15 22.84
N LEU A 439 -17.40 -25.51 22.38
CA LEU A 439 -17.25 -26.38 21.22
C LEU A 439 -16.96 -27.80 21.71
N VAL A 440 -17.69 -28.77 21.17
CA VAL A 440 -17.56 -30.19 21.52
C VAL A 440 -17.25 -30.97 20.25
N TRP A 441 -16.11 -31.64 20.21
CA TRP A 441 -15.75 -32.55 19.12
C TRP A 441 -16.18 -33.95 19.52
N ASP A 442 -17.03 -34.56 18.69
CA ASP A 442 -17.46 -35.94 18.83
C ASP A 442 -16.59 -36.85 17.95
N ARG A 443 -15.96 -37.85 18.56
CA ARG A 443 -15.05 -38.77 17.85
C ARG A 443 -15.78 -39.69 16.87
N ARG A 444 -17.00 -40.14 17.20
CA ARG A 444 -17.79 -41.05 16.37
C ARG A 444 -18.37 -40.31 15.17
N ALA A 445 -18.97 -39.14 15.40
CA ALA A 445 -19.52 -38.31 14.35
C ALA A 445 -18.46 -37.56 13.55
N ARG A 446 -17.22 -37.43 14.08
CA ARG A 446 -16.12 -36.64 13.51
C ARG A 446 -16.51 -35.19 13.25
N GLN A 447 -17.35 -34.63 14.11
CA GLN A 447 -17.91 -33.28 13.94
C GLN A 447 -17.74 -32.43 15.21
N VAL A 448 -17.71 -31.11 15.02
CA VAL A 448 -17.73 -30.13 16.11
C VAL A 448 -19.11 -29.53 16.24
N GLN A 449 -19.72 -29.73 17.40
CA GLN A 449 -20.98 -29.12 17.80
C GLN A 449 -20.75 -27.86 18.63
N VAL A 450 -21.67 -26.92 18.53
CA VAL A 450 -21.69 -25.69 19.34
C VAL A 450 -22.79 -25.85 20.37
N VAL A 451 -22.46 -25.69 21.64
CA VAL A 451 -23.43 -25.73 22.74
C VAL A 451 -23.43 -24.36 23.41
N TYR A 452 -24.57 -23.68 23.40
CA TYR A 452 -24.73 -22.38 24.07
C TYR A 452 -25.19 -22.56 25.52
N GLY A 453 -24.71 -21.69 26.41
CA GLY A 453 -25.05 -21.71 27.84
C GLY A 453 -23.97 -21.05 28.68
N ARG A 454 -24.29 -20.62 29.91
CA ARG A 454 -23.25 -20.10 30.83
C ARG A 454 -22.32 -21.25 31.21
N ALA A 455 -21.03 -21.05 31.02
CA ALA A 455 -20.03 -21.93 31.60
C ALA A 455 -20.14 -21.82 33.13
N LEU A 456 -20.53 -22.92 33.79
CA LEU A 456 -20.38 -23.08 35.23
C LEU A 456 -18.90 -22.98 35.62
#